data_AF-A0A9Q0Z652-F1
#
_entry.id   AF-A0A9Q0Z652-F1
#
_cell.length_a   1.000
_cell.length_b   1.000
_cell.length_c   1.000
_cell.angle_alpha   90.00
_cell.angle_beta   90.00
_cell.angle_gamma   90.00
#
_symmetry.space_group_name_H-M   'P 1'
#
loop_
_entity.id
_entity.type
_entity.pdbx_description
1 polymer ?
#
loop_
_entity_poly.entity_id
_entity_poly.type
_entity_poly.pdbx_seq_one_letter_code
_entity_poly.pdbx_strand_id
1 'polypeptide(L)'
;MKSGSENGTMIQDMIKEGKIVPSEVTIKLLQKAMQDSGNDKFLIDGFPRNEENRAAFEAVTKIEPAFVLFFDCSEEEMEKRILSRNQGREDDNIETIRKRFKVFSRV
;
A
#
# COMPACT_ATOMS: atom_id res chain seq x y z
N MET A 1 -2.01 2.49 -12.62
CA MET A 1 -2.04 1.24 -13.43
C MET A 1 -2.69 1.57 -14.76
N LYS A 2 -2.01 1.36 -15.90
CA LYS A 2 -2.69 1.45 -17.20
C LYS A 2 -3.68 0.28 -17.29
N SER A 3 -4.96 0.61 -17.36
CA SER A 3 -6.04 -0.32 -17.69
C SER A 3 -5.71 -1.01 -19.03
N GLY A 4 -5.68 -2.35 -19.03
CA GLY A 4 -5.44 -3.17 -20.23
C GLY A 4 -4.05 -3.79 -20.40
N SER A 5 -3.13 -3.67 -19.42
CA SER A 5 -1.91 -4.50 -19.42
C SER A 5 -2.20 -5.90 -18.89
N GLU A 6 -1.49 -6.92 -19.40
CA GLU A 6 -1.63 -8.32 -19.00
C GLU A 6 -1.53 -8.52 -17.47
N ASN A 7 -0.60 -7.80 -16.83
CA ASN A 7 -0.45 -7.77 -15.37
C ASN A 7 -1.59 -7.04 -14.66
N GLY A 8 -2.20 -6.02 -15.29
CA GLY A 8 -3.29 -5.24 -14.71
C GLY A 8 -4.57 -6.06 -14.57
N THR A 9 -4.89 -6.89 -15.57
CA THR A 9 -6.04 -7.81 -15.53
C THR A 9 -5.83 -8.90 -14.47
N MET A 10 -4.65 -9.55 -14.48
CA MET A 10 -4.30 -10.57 -13.48
C MET A 10 -4.39 -10.04 -12.04
N ILE A 11 -3.91 -8.81 -11.80
CA ILE A 11 -3.99 -8.18 -10.47
C ILE A 11 -5.43 -7.86 -10.08
N GLN A 12 -6.22 -7.32 -11.01
CA GLN A 12 -7.64 -7.06 -10.75
C GLN A 12 -8.39 -8.33 -10.38
N ASP A 13 -8.11 -9.43 -11.08
CA ASP A 13 -8.77 -10.72 -10.82
C ASP A 13 -8.31 -11.31 -9.48
N MET A 14 -7.02 -11.24 -9.15
CA MET A 14 -6.52 -11.63 -7.82
C MET A 14 -7.18 -10.83 -6.70
N ILE A 15 -7.30 -9.51 -6.85
CA ILE A 15 -7.96 -8.64 -5.86
C ILE A 15 -9.45 -8.98 -5.74
N LYS A 16 -10.16 -9.18 -6.86
CA LYS A 16 -11.58 -9.60 -6.87
C LYS A 16 -11.79 -10.95 -6.18
N GLU A 17 -10.87 -11.88 -6.37
CA GLU A 17 -10.90 -13.21 -5.75
C GLU A 17 -10.41 -13.21 -4.30
N GLY A 18 -10.05 -12.06 -3.73
CA GLY A 18 -9.52 -11.94 -2.37
C GLY A 18 -8.13 -12.58 -2.21
N LYS A 19 -7.43 -12.86 -3.30
CA LYS A 19 -6.07 -13.40 -3.33
C LYS A 19 -5.05 -12.29 -3.14
N ILE A 20 -4.01 -12.58 -2.36
CA ILE A 20 -2.89 -11.66 -2.14
C ILE A 20 -2.03 -11.65 -3.40
N VAL A 21 -1.82 -10.47 -3.98
CA VAL A 21 -0.89 -10.28 -5.10
C VAL A 21 0.54 -10.52 -4.58
N PRO A 22 1.33 -11.39 -5.21
CA PRO A 22 2.71 -11.62 -4.79
C PRO A 22 3.53 -10.33 -4.78
N SER A 23 4.32 -10.13 -3.72
CA SER A 23 5.11 -8.91 -3.50
C SER A 23 6.04 -8.60 -4.68
N GLU A 24 6.67 -9.62 -5.28
CA GLU A 24 7.56 -9.46 -6.43
C GLU A 24 6.87 -8.86 -7.66
N VAL A 25 5.60 -9.21 -7.90
CA VAL A 25 4.83 -8.67 -9.03
C VAL A 25 4.59 -7.18 -8.81
N THR A 26 4.20 -6.81 -7.59
CA THR A 26 4.00 -5.41 -7.19
C THR A 26 5.30 -4.59 -7.33
N ILE A 27 6.43 -5.13 -6.88
CA ILE A 27 7.74 -4.45 -6.96
C ILE A 27 8.15 -4.23 -8.42
N LYS A 28 8.02 -5.25 -9.28
CA LYS A 28 8.36 -5.13 -10.71
C LYS A 28 7.50 -4.07 -11.42
N LEU A 29 6.23 -3.98 -11.07
CA LEU A 29 5.33 -2.95 -11.60
C LEU A 29 5.70 -1.55 -11.12
N LEU A 30 6.03 -1.40 -9.84
CA LEU A 30 6.48 -0.14 -9.27
C LEU A 30 7.80 0.31 -9.92
N GLN A 31 8.78 -0.58 -10.04
CA GLN A 31 10.07 -0.31 -10.67
C GLN A 31 9.90 0.13 -12.13
N LYS A 32 9.06 -0.57 -12.89
CA LYS A 32 8.75 -0.19 -14.27
C LYS A 32 8.09 1.18 -14.34
N ALA A 33 7.13 1.48 -13.46
CA ALA A 33 6.47 2.78 -13.42
C ALA A 33 7.44 3.92 -13.08
N MET A 34 8.40 3.67 -12.18
CA MET A 34 9.46 4.64 -11.85
C MET A 34 10.34 4.91 -13.08
N GLN A 35 10.83 3.86 -13.74
CA GLN A 35 11.65 3.96 -14.95
C GLN A 35 10.94 4.68 -16.10
N ASP A 36 9.69 4.31 -16.39
CA ASP A 36 8.88 4.88 -17.46
C ASP A 36 8.53 6.36 -17.21
N SER A 37 8.56 6.82 -15.95
CA SER A 37 8.19 8.19 -15.61
C SER A 37 9.23 9.24 -16.01
N GLY A 38 10.49 8.82 -16.18
CA GLY A 38 11.62 9.73 -16.42
C GLY A 38 11.97 10.67 -15.26
N ASN A 39 11.34 10.51 -14.08
CA ASN A 39 11.66 11.29 -12.88
C ASN A 39 12.74 10.61 -12.05
N ASP A 40 13.43 11.40 -11.23
CA ASP A 40 14.48 10.97 -10.31
C ASP A 40 13.98 10.83 -8.85
N LYS A 41 12.80 11.38 -8.54
CA LYS A 41 12.23 11.44 -7.19
C LYS A 41 10.83 10.86 -7.14
N PHE A 42 10.57 10.04 -6.12
CA PHE A 42 9.31 9.35 -5.93
C PHE A 42 8.88 9.38 -4.47
N LEU A 43 7.58 9.58 -4.26
CA LEU A 43 6.93 9.26 -3.00
C LEU A 43 6.19 7.94 -3.19
N ILE A 44 6.62 6.91 -2.46
CA ILE A 44 5.92 5.62 -2.45
C ILE A 44 4.97 5.65 -1.25
N ASP A 45 3.67 5.53 -1.52
CA ASP A 45 2.62 5.51 -0.50
C ASP A 45 2.04 4.10 -0.35
N GLY A 46 1.97 3.64 0.90
CA GLY A 46 1.38 2.35 1.25
C GLY A 46 2.19 1.12 0.83
N PHE A 47 3.48 1.27 0.49
CA PHE A 47 4.43 0.18 0.24
C PHE A 47 5.87 0.62 0.59
N PRO A 48 6.73 -0.27 1.11
CA PRO A 48 6.46 -1.62 1.62
C PRO A 48 5.60 -1.60 2.90
N ARG A 49 4.81 -2.65 3.14
CA ARG A 49 3.88 -2.74 4.31
C ARG A 49 4.38 -3.62 5.45
N ASN A 50 5.42 -4.41 5.22
CA ASN A 50 6.04 -5.29 6.20
C ASN A 50 7.51 -5.52 5.83
N GLU A 51 8.23 -6.18 6.73
CA GLU A 51 9.67 -6.43 6.58
C GLU A 51 10.02 -7.28 5.36
N GLU A 52 9.21 -8.30 5.05
CA GLU A 52 9.40 -9.14 3.87
C GLU A 52 9.29 -8.33 2.57
N ASN A 53 8.31 -7.44 2.50
CA ASN A 53 8.12 -6.54 1.36
C ASN A 53 9.26 -5.54 1.22
N ARG A 54 9.76 -5.01 2.35
CA ARG A 54 10.92 -4.11 2.38
C ARG A 54 12.16 -4.83 1.85
N ALA A 55 12.47 -6.01 2.39
CA ALA A 55 13.61 -6.81 1.96
C ALA A 55 13.54 -7.18 0.47
N ALA A 56 12.36 -7.58 -0.01
CA ALA A 56 12.15 -7.89 -1.43
C ALA A 56 12.30 -6.63 -2.31
N PHE A 57 11.79 -5.48 -1.87
CA PHE A 57 11.91 -4.22 -2.60
C PHE A 57 13.37 -3.83 -2.78
N GLU A 58 14.14 -3.81 -1.70
CA GLU A 58 15.58 -3.49 -1.74
C GLU A 58 16.35 -4.53 -2.55
N ALA A 59 16.02 -5.82 -2.41
CA ALA A 59 16.69 -6.88 -3.15
C ALA A 59 16.49 -6.78 -4.67
N VAL A 60 15.29 -6.43 -5.13
CA VAL A 60 14.94 -6.36 -6.56
C VAL A 60 15.34 -5.01 -7.17
N THR A 61 15.04 -3.90 -6.48
CA THR A 61 15.25 -2.56 -7.03
C THR A 61 16.67 -2.04 -6.81
N LYS A 62 17.34 -2.53 -5.75
CA LYS A 62 18.61 -1.98 -5.25
C LYS A 62 18.50 -0.49 -4.86
N ILE A 63 17.28 -0.04 -4.54
CA ILE A 63 17.00 1.34 -4.13
C ILE A 63 16.75 1.37 -2.62
N GLU A 64 17.44 2.25 -1.93
CA GLU A 64 17.17 2.61 -0.54
C GLU A 64 16.39 3.95 -0.49
N PRO A 65 15.38 4.07 0.38
CA PRO A 65 14.66 5.34 0.54
C PRO A 65 15.56 6.39 1.18
N ALA A 66 15.51 7.63 0.68
CA ALA A 66 16.25 8.74 1.28
C ALA A 66 15.75 9.08 2.71
N PHE A 67 14.45 8.93 2.95
CA PHE A 67 13.82 9.05 4.26
C PHE A 67 12.44 8.37 4.24
N VAL A 68 11.89 8.12 5.43
CA VAL A 68 10.55 7.58 5.63
C VAL A 68 9.74 8.57 6.46
N LEU A 69 8.55 8.93 5.97
CA LEU A 69 7.60 9.74 6.72
C LEU A 69 6.69 8.82 7.53
N PHE A 70 6.94 8.76 8.84
CA PHE A 70 6.08 8.05 9.78
C PHE A 70 5.13 9.04 10.45
N PHE A 71 3.83 8.84 10.23
CA PHE A 71 2.79 9.64 10.88
C PHE A 71 2.36 8.93 12.17
N ASP A 72 2.70 9.54 13.30
CA ASP A 72 2.22 9.12 14.61
C ASP A 72 0.97 9.92 15.01
N CYS A 73 -0.04 9.24 15.52
CA CYS A 73 -1.34 9.80 15.85
C CYS A 73 -2.03 8.91 16.89
N SER A 74 -2.73 9.51 17.86
CA SER A 74 -3.50 8.74 18.83
C SER A 74 -4.64 7.97 18.15
N GLU A 75 -5.00 6.80 18.70
CA GLU A 75 -6.16 6.03 18.22
C GLU A 75 -7.45 6.86 18.23
N GLU A 76 -7.63 7.70 19.25
CA GLU A 76 -8.78 8.61 19.37
C GLU A 76 -8.89 9.57 18.19
N GLU A 77 -7.78 10.23 17.81
CA GLU A 77 -7.78 11.18 16.69
C GLU A 77 -7.91 10.44 15.34
N MET A 78 -7.33 9.23 15.21
CA MET A 78 -7.54 8.39 14.03
C MET A 78 -8.99 7.95 13.88
N GLU A 79 -9.64 7.51 14.96
CA GLU A 79 -11.06 7.11 14.97
C GLU A 79 -11.95 8.29 14.59
N LYS A 80 -11.75 9.45 15.22
CA LYS A 80 -12.47 10.69 14.90
C LYS A 80 -12.32 11.07 13.42
N ARG A 81 -11.10 10.99 12.88
CA ARG A 81 -10.84 11.29 11.46
C ARG A 81 -11.57 10.34 10.53
N ILE A 82 -11.53 9.03 10.78
CA ILE A 82 -12.20 8.06 9.92
C ILE A 82 -13.72 8.23 9.99
N LEU A 83 -14.29 8.40 11.18
CA LEU A 83 -15.73 8.63 11.33
C LEU A 83 -16.21 9.92 10.68
N SER A 84 -15.34 10.94 10.59
CA SER A 84 -15.64 12.19 9.89
C SER A 84 -15.54 12.09 8.35
N ARG A 85 -15.00 10.99 7.80
CA ARG A 85 -14.88 10.79 6.35
C ARG A 85 -16.27 10.47 5.76
N ASN A 86 -17.04 11.51 5.43
CA ASN A 86 -18.28 11.39 4.66
C ASN A 86 -18.02 11.15 3.17
N GLN A 87 -17.25 10.11 2.81
CA GLN A 87 -16.89 9.77 1.42
C GLN A 87 -17.62 8.54 0.88
N GLY A 88 -18.57 7.96 1.63
CA GLY A 88 -19.40 6.84 1.15
C GLY A 88 -18.64 5.53 0.96
N ARG A 89 -17.57 5.28 1.73
CA ARG A 89 -16.89 3.98 1.73
C ARG A 89 -17.62 3.02 2.67
N GLU A 90 -17.84 1.80 2.23
CA GLU A 90 -18.50 0.75 3.03
C GLU A 90 -17.73 0.43 4.34
N ASP A 91 -16.44 0.74 4.36
CA ASP A 91 -15.51 0.44 5.46
C ASP A 91 -15.47 1.49 6.58
N ASP A 92 -16.17 2.63 6.45
CA ASP A 92 -16.12 3.74 7.42
C ASP A 92 -17.02 3.45 8.64
N ASN A 93 -16.87 2.28 9.26
CA ASN A 93 -17.60 1.85 10.46
C ASN A 93 -16.65 1.48 11.61
N ILE A 94 -17.11 1.70 12.85
CA ILE A 94 -16.32 1.53 14.08
C ILE A 94 -15.70 0.13 14.20
N GLU A 95 -16.43 -0.91 13.81
CA GLU A 95 -15.95 -2.29 13.91
C GLU A 95 -14.76 -2.55 12.99
N THR A 96 -14.82 -2.06 11.75
CA THR A 96 -13.74 -2.18 10.78
C THR A 96 -12.52 -1.37 11.21
N ILE A 97 -12.73 -0.17 11.75
CA ILE A 97 -11.65 0.69 12.29
C ILE A 97 -10.91 -0.01 13.43
N ARG A 98 -11.63 -0.53 14.42
CA ARG A 98 -11.03 -1.23 15.56
C ARG A 98 -10.28 -2.49 15.13
N LYS A 99 -10.79 -3.21 14.13
CA LYS A 99 -10.08 -4.36 13.54
C LYS A 99 -8.77 -3.92 12.89
N ARG A 100 -8.75 -2.79 12.18
CA ARG A 100 -7.53 -2.23 11.56
C ARG A 100 -6.50 -1.80 12.60
N PHE A 101 -6.90 -1.14 13.70
CA PHE A 101 -5.98 -0.78 14.78
C PHE A 101 -5.35 -2.02 15.44
N LYS A 102 -6.13 -3.08 15.67
CA LYS A 102 -5.61 -4.35 16.22
C LYS A 102 -4.61 -5.04 15.29
N VAL A 103 -4.75 -4.90 13.99
CA VAL A 103 -3.78 -5.45 13.03
C VAL A 103 -2.50 -4.62 13.03
N PHE A 104 -2.62 -3.29 13.06
CA PHE A 104 -1.48 -2.38 13.04
C PHE A 104 -0.64 -2.43 14.32
N SER A 105 -1.27 -2.50 15.50
CA SER A 105 -0.59 -2.59 16.80
C SER A 105 0.12 -3.93 17.06
N ARG A 106 -0.08 -4.92 16.19
CA ARG A 106 0.59 -6.24 16.25
C ARG A 106 1.79 -6.36 15.32
N VAL A 107 2.09 -5.31 14.57
CA VAL A 107 3.30 -5.16 13.74
C VAL A 107 4.33 -4.39 14.55
#